data_AF-A0A2J4P026-F1
#
_entry.id   AF-A0A2J4P026-F1
#
_cell.length_a   1.000
_cell.length_b   1.000
_cell.length_c   1.000
_cell.angle_alpha   90.00
_cell.angle_beta   90.00
_cell.angle_gamma   90.00
#
_symmetry.space_group_name_H-M   'P 1'
#
loop_
_entity.id
_entity.type
_entity.pdbx_description
1 polymer ?
#
loop_
_entity_poly.entity_id
_entity_poly.type
_entity_poly.pdbx_seq_one_letter_code
_entity_poly.pdbx_strand_id
1 'polypeptide(L)' 'MAFNPQRHRRWLLASRPHGEPTGENFRLEEGEVASPGPGQLLLRTVYLSLDPYMRGRMSDAPSYSPPVAVG' A
#
# COMPACT_ATOMS: atom_id res chain seq x y z
N MET A 1 -5.34 0.22 19.52
CA MET A 1 -6.52 -0.09 18.68
C MET A 1 -6.73 -1.60 18.66
N ALA A 2 -7.91 -2.07 19.03
CA ALA A 2 -8.25 -3.50 18.99
C ALA A 2 -8.41 -3.99 17.54
N PHE A 3 -8.01 -5.23 17.26
CA PHE A 3 -8.19 -5.88 15.97
C PHE A 3 -9.69 -6.08 15.68
N ASN A 4 -10.19 -5.53 14.57
CA ASN A 4 -11.51 -5.83 14.05
C ASN A 4 -11.37 -6.64 12.76
N PRO A 5 -11.75 -7.94 12.74
CA PRO A 5 -11.61 -8.79 11.56
C PRO A 5 -12.52 -8.38 10.39
N GLN A 6 -13.44 -7.43 10.59
CA GLN A 6 -14.34 -6.94 9.56
C GLN A 6 -13.81 -5.72 8.79
N ARG A 7 -12.67 -5.13 9.20
CA ARG A 7 -12.12 -3.93 8.57
C ARG A 7 -10.74 -4.19 7.96
N HIS A 8 -10.61 -3.88 6.68
CA HIS A 8 -9.35 -3.87 5.95
C HIS A 8 -8.72 -2.48 6.02
N ARG A 9 -7.53 -2.38 6.62
CA ARG A 9 -6.70 -1.18 6.64
C ARG A 9 -5.69 -1.22 5.51
N ARG A 10 -5.55 -0.13 4.77
CA ARG A 10 -4.56 -0.01 3.69
C ARG A 10 -3.84 1.34 3.76
N TRP A 11 -2.53 1.31 3.58
CA TRP A 11 -1.75 2.50 3.32
C TRP A 11 -1.71 2.73 1.81
N LEU A 12 -2.18 3.90 1.40
CA LEU A 12 -2.18 4.33 0.00
C LEU A 12 -1.08 5.36 -0.21
N LEU A 13 -0.54 5.38 -1.44
CA LEU A 13 0.32 6.47 -1.89
C LEU A 13 -0.58 7.66 -2.23
N ALA A 14 -0.61 8.66 -1.36
CA ALA A 14 -1.45 9.84 -1.51
C ALA A 14 -0.84 10.87 -2.48
N SER A 15 0.50 10.92 -2.55
CA SER A 15 1.24 11.78 -3.47
C SER A 15 2.67 11.27 -3.71
N ARG A 16 3.30 11.72 -4.81
CA ARG A 16 4.69 11.38 -5.13
C ARG A 16 5.64 12.14 -4.17
N PRO A 17 6.57 11.47 -3.46
CA PRO A 17 7.58 12.17 -2.69
C PRO A 17 8.57 12.92 -3.57
N HIS A 18 8.83 14.18 -3.23
CA HIS A 18 9.97 14.93 -3.72
C HIS A 18 11.08 14.90 -2.67
N GLY A 19 12.20 14.22 -2.97
CA GLY A 19 13.22 13.89 -1.97
C GLY A 19 12.81 12.73 -1.08
N GLU A 20 12.95 12.92 0.24
CA GLU A 20 12.60 11.94 1.27
C GLU A 20 11.08 11.83 1.44
N PRO A 21 10.51 10.62 1.59
CA PRO A 21 9.09 10.46 1.91
C PRO A 21 8.70 11.13 3.23
N THR A 22 7.61 11.89 3.21
CA THR A 22 6.99 12.45 4.41
C THR A 22 5.70 11.70 4.73
N GLY A 23 5.16 11.92 5.94
CA GLY A 23 3.87 11.36 6.33
C GLY A 23 2.71 11.77 5.40
N GLU A 24 2.80 12.96 4.79
CA GLU A 24 1.78 13.48 3.86
C GLU A 24 1.71 12.71 2.54
N ASN A 25 2.77 11.99 2.17
CA ASN A 25 2.76 11.14 0.98
C ASN A 25 1.91 9.88 1.15
N PHE A 26 1.46 9.58 2.36
CA PHE A 26 0.70 8.36 2.67
C PHE A 26 -0.64 8.70 3.30
N ARG A 27 -1.64 7.87 3.00
CA ARG A 27 -2.95 7.95 3.64
C ARG A 27 -3.35 6.58 4.16
N LEU A 28 -3.74 6.51 5.42
CA LEU A 28 -4.35 5.32 5.98
C LEU A 28 -5.85 5.35 5.68
N GLU A 29 -6.33 4.33 4.97
CA GLU A 29 -7.75 4.13 4.74
C GLU A 29 -8.24 2.84 5.39
N GLU A 30 -9.53 2.84 5.68
CA GLU A 30 -10.27 1.70 6.20
C GLU A 30 -11.45 1.40 5.30
N GLY A 31 -11.62 0.12 4.97
CA GLY A 31 -12.75 -0.37 4.20
C GLY A 31 -13.19 -1.75 4.68
N GLU A 32 -14.19 -2.31 4.02
CA GLU A 32 -14.63 -3.68 4.27
C GLU A 32 -13.60 -4.71 3.79
N VAL A 33 -13.56 -5.86 4.45
CA VAL A 33 -12.74 -6.99 4.00
C VAL A 33 -13.37 -7.57 2.73
N ALA A 34 -12.59 -7.65 1.65
CA ALA A 34 -13.06 -8.15 0.36
C ALA A 34 -13.39 -9.65 0.42
N SER A 35 -14.41 -10.06 -0.34
CA SER A 35 -14.69 -11.47 -0.60
C SER A 35 -13.90 -11.95 -1.82
N PRO A 36 -13.10 -13.04 -1.74
CA PRO A 36 -12.34 -13.53 -2.86
C PRO A 36 -13.27 -14.15 -3.93
N GLY A 37 -13.01 -13.86 -5.20
CA GLY A 37 -13.69 -14.51 -6.33
C GLY A 37 -13.11 -15.90 -6.67
N PRO A 38 -13.61 -16.55 -7.74
CA PRO A 38 -13.09 -17.83 -8.19
C PRO A 38 -11.57 -17.78 -8.47
N GLY A 39 -10.83 -18.73 -7.90
CA GLY A 39 -9.37 -18.81 -8.06
C GLY A 39 -8.55 -17.81 -7.24
N GLN A 40 -9.17 -17.03 -6.35
CA GLN A 40 -8.49 -16.06 -5.49
C GLN A 40 -8.39 -16.54 -4.05
N LEU A 41 -7.43 -15.96 -3.31
CA LEU A 41 -7.26 -16.17 -1.88
C LEU A 41 -7.42 -14.85 -1.13
N LEU A 42 -8.02 -14.90 0.06
CA LEU A 42 -8.02 -13.80 1.01
C LEU A 42 -6.88 -14.00 2.01
N LEU A 43 -5.97 -13.03 2.09
CA LEU A 43 -4.79 -13.10 2.96
C LEU A 43 -4.91 -12.09 4.10
N ARG A 44 -4.38 -12.47 5.27
CA ARG A 44 -4.14 -11.55 6.39
C ARG A 44 -2.65 -11.31 6.53
N THR A 45 -2.19 -10.13 6.13
CA THR A 45 -0.79 -9.71 6.32
C THR A 45 -0.48 -9.60 7.81
N VAL A 46 0.55 -10.32 8.28
CA VAL A 46 1.04 -10.26 9.66
C VAL A 46 2.32 -9.42 9.74
N TYR A 47 3.17 -9.52 8.73
CA TYR A 47 4.41 -8.78 8.60
C TYR A 47 4.49 -8.16 7.20
N LEU A 48 5.09 -6.97 7.12
CA LEU A 48 5.37 -6.26 5.88
C LEU A 48 6.86 -5.94 5.84
N SER A 49 7.55 -6.38 4.79
CA SER A 49 8.92 -5.96 4.55
C SER A 49 8.95 -4.48 4.20
N LEU A 50 9.96 -3.74 4.67
CA LEU A 50 10.20 -2.36 4.30
C LEU A 50 11.61 -2.28 3.73
N ASP A 51 11.69 -2.09 2.41
CA ASP A 51 12.94 -2.23 1.67
C ASP A 51 13.27 -0.95 0.89
N PRO A 52 14.56 -0.59 0.73
CA PRO A 52 14.95 0.62 0.00
C PRO A 52 14.39 0.73 -1.43
N TYR A 53 14.17 -0.40 -2.11
CA TYR A 53 13.63 -0.40 -3.48
C TYR A 53 12.23 0.22 -3.58
N MET A 54 11.46 0.23 -2.47
CA MET A 54 10.11 0.81 -2.44
C MET A 54 10.13 2.30 -2.81
N ARG A 55 11.21 3.03 -2.49
CA ARG A 55 11.37 4.43 -2.89
C ARG A 55 11.34 4.62 -4.40
N GLY A 56 11.95 3.69 -5.15
CA GLY A 56 11.92 3.70 -6.61
C GLY A 56 10.52 3.45 -7.15
N ARG A 57 9.76 2.54 -6.51
CA ARG A 57 8.37 2.23 -6.88
C ARG A 57 7.39 3.39 -6.60
N MET A 58 7.73 4.30 -5.70
CA MET A 58 6.92 5.51 -5.44
C MET A 58 7.14 6.61 -6.49
N SER A 59 8.23 6.56 -7.25
CA SER A 59 8.55 7.51 -8.34
C SER A 59 7.85 7.10 -9.63
N ASP A 60 7.52 8.05 -10.50
CA ASP A 60 7.10 7.82 -11.89
C ASP A 60 8.26 7.87 -12.90
N ALA A 61 9.49 8.07 -12.42
CA ALA A 61 10.68 7.99 -13.24
C ALA A 61 10.83 6.60 -13.90
N PRO A 62 11.43 6.50 -15.11
CA PRO A 62 11.63 5.24 -15.81
C PRO A 62 12.30 4.18 -14.92
N SER A 63 11.68 3.00 -14.84
CA SER A 63 12.15 1.86 -14.04
C SER A 63 11.72 0.54 -14.70
N TYR A 64 12.43 -0.54 -14.39
CA TYR A 64 12.09 -1.88 -14.87
C TYR A 64 10.80 -2.43 -14.26
N SER A 65 10.37 -1.89 -13.11
CA SER A 65 9.12 -2.26 -12.44
C SER A 65 8.12 -1.12 -12.51
N PRO A 66 6.83 -1.40 -12.80
CA PRO A 66 5.79 -0.38 -12.82
C PRO A 66 5.68 0.36 -11.48
N PRO A 67 5.48 1.69 -11.52
CA PRO A 67 5.32 2.47 -10.30
C PRO A 67 4.01 2.12 -9.59
N VAL A 68 3.99 2.34 -8.28
CA VAL A 68 2.75 2.32 -7.50
C VAL A 68 1.89 3.50 -7.96
N ALA A 69 0.61 3.25 -8.23
CA ALA A 69 -0.34 4.29 -8.57
C ALA A 69 -0.59 5.20 -7.35
N VAL A 70 -0.79 6.49 -7.61
CA VAL A 70 -1.33 7.41 -6.61
C VAL A 70 -2.83 7.18 -6.54
N GLY A 71 -3.38 7.05 -5.33
CA GLY A 71 -4.79 6.73 -5.14
C GLY A 71 -5.03 5.95 -3.88
#